data_AF-A0A968WEX4-F1
#
_entry.id   AF-A0A968WEX4-F1
#
_cell.length_a   1.000
_cell.length_b   1.000
_cell.length_c   1.000
_cell.angle_alpha   90.00
_cell.angle_beta   90.00
_cell.angle_gamma   90.00
#
_symmetry.space_group_name_H-M   'P 1'
#
loop_
_entity.id
_entity.type
_entity.pdbx_description
1 polymer ?
#
loop_
_entity_poly.entity_id
_entity_poly.type
_entity_poly.pdbx_seq_one_letter_code
_entity_poly.pdbx_strand_id
1 'polypeptide(L)'
;MVSYTWEDDSTKLMRLSPQERLEQFRKAIAKVSPEFAKNLVPLNDEILCIDWQAEDYYYGAFKLQYPGQEPNTQAAYYQFLNAVDPKSDRGVYLAGDSISWAGGWTEGAMHTAINAACAAAKRIGATVKRQLAPYSRSNNCTIMGAKRLLDHKNAC
;
A
#
# COMPACT_ATOMS: atom_id res chain seq x y z
N MET A 1 -12.18 -18.75 -6.21
CA MET A 1 -10.73 -18.55 -5.94
C MET A 1 -10.18 -19.83 -5.33
N VAL A 2 -9.16 -20.44 -5.95
CA VAL A 2 -8.62 -21.75 -5.52
C VAL A 2 -7.43 -21.59 -4.58
N SER A 3 -6.62 -20.55 -4.78
CA SER A 3 -5.44 -20.26 -3.99
C SER A 3 -5.25 -18.76 -3.85
N TYR A 4 -4.78 -18.33 -2.69
CA TYR A 4 -4.37 -16.96 -2.38
C TYR A 4 -3.18 -17.03 -1.43
N THR A 5 -1.99 -16.75 -1.93
CA THR A 5 -0.72 -16.94 -1.22
C THR A 5 0.13 -15.68 -1.27
N TRP A 6 0.94 -15.47 -0.23
CA TRP A 6 1.85 -14.33 -0.10
C TRP A 6 3.29 -14.82 0.06
N GLU A 7 4.25 -13.90 -0.07
CA GLU A 7 5.68 -14.12 0.22
C GLU A 7 6.21 -15.38 -0.48
N ASP A 8 7.00 -16.21 0.22
CA ASP A 8 7.62 -17.43 -0.28
C ASP A 8 6.62 -18.39 -0.96
N ASP A 9 5.39 -18.48 -0.46
CA ASP A 9 4.38 -19.35 -1.06
C ASP A 9 3.86 -18.82 -2.41
N SER A 10 3.86 -17.50 -2.61
CA SER A 10 3.61 -16.93 -3.93
C SER A 10 4.78 -17.19 -4.88
N THR A 11 6.02 -17.04 -4.38
CA THR A 11 7.25 -17.22 -5.16
C THR A 11 7.41 -18.66 -5.68
N LYS A 12 7.02 -19.66 -4.87
CA LYS A 12 7.03 -21.08 -5.26
C LYS A 12 6.20 -21.38 -6.51
N LEU A 13 5.15 -20.59 -6.77
CA LEU A 13 4.24 -20.82 -7.88
C LEU A 13 4.73 -20.21 -9.19
N MET A 14 5.61 -19.21 -9.15
CA MET A 14 5.97 -18.40 -10.32
C MET A 14 6.53 -19.20 -11.49
N ARG A 15 7.17 -20.34 -11.24
CA ARG A 15 7.73 -21.19 -12.30
C ARG A 15 6.70 -22.14 -12.94
N LEU A 16 5.53 -22.29 -12.32
CA LEU A 16 4.48 -23.19 -12.79
C LEU A 16 3.50 -22.45 -13.69
N SER A 17 3.14 -23.09 -14.80
CA SER A 17 2.00 -22.68 -15.63
C SER A 17 0.67 -22.74 -14.85
N PRO A 18 -0.38 -22.01 -15.25
CA PRO A 18 -1.69 -22.07 -14.59
C PRO A 18 -2.24 -23.51 -14.45
N GLN A 19 -2.02 -24.36 -15.45
CA GLN A 19 -2.46 -25.76 -15.44
C GLN A 19 -1.69 -26.59 -14.41
N GLU A 20 -0.36 -26.42 -14.33
CA GLU A 20 0.46 -27.10 -13.32
C GLU A 20 0.08 -26.65 -11.91
N ARG A 21 -0.18 -25.35 -11.71
CA ARG A 21 -0.66 -24.83 -10.41
C ARG A 21 -1.98 -25.47 -10.00
N LEU A 22 -2.96 -25.53 -10.91
CA LEU A 22 -4.26 -26.15 -10.63
C LEU A 22 -4.11 -27.63 -10.24
N GLU A 23 -3.24 -28.37 -10.91
CA GLU A 23 -3.00 -29.77 -10.58
C GLU A 23 -2.38 -29.94 -9.19
N GLN A 24 -1.43 -29.07 -8.81
CA GLN A 24 -0.88 -29.07 -7.44
C GLN A 24 -1.97 -28.74 -6.40
N PHE A 25 -2.82 -27.77 -6.69
CA PHE A 25 -3.91 -27.40 -5.78
C PHE A 25 -4.95 -28.51 -5.66
N ARG A 26 -5.33 -29.19 -6.76
CA ARG A 26 -6.20 -30.37 -6.69
C ARG A 26 -5.62 -31.45 -5.80
N LYS A 27 -4.32 -31.78 -5.94
CA LYS A 27 -3.65 -32.76 -5.07
C LYS A 27 -3.66 -32.34 -3.60
N ALA A 28 -3.44 -31.06 -3.31
CA ALA A 28 -3.49 -30.54 -1.95
C ALA A 28 -4.91 -30.59 -1.36
N ILE A 29 -5.90 -30.12 -2.11
CA ILE A 29 -7.32 -30.09 -1.73
C ILE A 29 -7.87 -31.50 -1.56
N ALA A 30 -7.47 -32.46 -2.39
CA ALA A 30 -7.93 -33.85 -2.30
C ALA A 30 -7.61 -34.50 -0.95
N LYS A 31 -6.61 -34.01 -0.21
CA LYS A 31 -6.28 -34.49 1.14
C LYS A 31 -7.35 -34.10 2.17
N VAL A 32 -8.10 -33.03 1.94
CA VAL A 32 -9.12 -32.50 2.87
C VAL A 32 -10.54 -32.63 2.33
N SER A 33 -10.72 -32.57 1.01
CA SER A 33 -12.00 -32.69 0.31
C SER A 33 -11.81 -33.37 -1.06
N PRO A 34 -11.79 -34.72 -1.09
CA PRO A 34 -11.58 -35.49 -2.32
C PRO A 34 -12.66 -35.24 -3.39
N GLU A 35 -13.93 -35.17 -2.97
CA GLU A 35 -15.05 -34.97 -3.87
C GLU A 35 -15.00 -33.59 -4.54
N PHE A 36 -14.68 -32.54 -3.77
CA PHE A 36 -14.52 -31.21 -4.32
C PHE A 36 -13.33 -31.14 -5.29
N ALA A 37 -12.18 -31.73 -4.94
CA ALA A 37 -11.01 -31.75 -5.82
C ALA A 37 -11.29 -32.45 -7.16
N LYS A 38 -12.06 -33.55 -7.16
CA LYS A 38 -12.47 -34.27 -8.37
C LYS A 38 -13.34 -33.41 -9.30
N ASN A 39 -14.21 -32.58 -8.72
CA ASN A 39 -15.14 -31.72 -9.46
C ASN A 39 -14.57 -30.32 -9.74
N LEU A 40 -13.36 -30.00 -9.27
CA LEU A 40 -12.70 -28.72 -9.50
C LEU A 40 -12.15 -28.65 -10.94
N VAL A 41 -13.04 -28.49 -11.92
CA VAL A 41 -12.71 -28.35 -13.34
C VAL A 41 -12.88 -26.91 -13.81
N PRO A 42 -11.94 -26.35 -14.60
CA PRO A 42 -12.11 -25.00 -15.16
C PRO A 42 -13.32 -24.93 -16.09
N LEU A 43 -14.01 -23.80 -16.07
CA LEU A 43 -15.01 -23.49 -17.08
C LEU A 43 -14.28 -23.08 -18.36
N ASN A 44 -14.62 -23.71 -19.50
CA ASN A 44 -14.02 -23.42 -20.81
C ASN A 44 -12.48 -23.53 -20.85
N ASP A 45 -11.88 -24.38 -20.02
CA ASP A 45 -10.42 -24.54 -19.89
C ASP A 45 -9.66 -23.25 -19.46
N GLU A 46 -10.38 -22.24 -18.97
CA GLU A 46 -9.80 -20.96 -18.57
C GLU A 46 -9.32 -20.99 -17.11
N ILE A 47 -8.05 -20.64 -16.90
CA ILE A 47 -7.44 -20.52 -15.58
C ILE A 47 -6.78 -19.15 -15.46
N LEU A 48 -7.32 -18.30 -14.59
CA LEU A 48 -6.78 -16.98 -14.32
C LEU A 48 -5.78 -17.04 -13.16
N CYS A 49 -4.62 -16.43 -13.35
CA CYS A 49 -3.56 -16.30 -12.36
C CYS A 49 -3.02 -14.87 -12.43
N ILE A 50 -2.62 -14.33 -11.27
CA ILE A 50 -1.90 -13.06 -11.18
C ILE A 50 -0.74 -13.24 -10.21
N ASP A 51 0.45 -12.85 -10.65
CA ASP A 51 1.66 -12.80 -9.84
C ASP A 51 2.16 -11.37 -9.83
N TRP A 52 1.74 -10.58 -8.82
CA TRP A 52 2.02 -9.14 -8.75
C TRP A 52 3.50 -8.73 -8.90
N GLN A 53 4.42 -9.64 -8.56
CA GLN A 53 5.86 -9.42 -8.68
C GLN A 53 6.43 -9.66 -10.10
N ALA A 54 5.64 -10.25 -11.00
CA ALA A 54 5.97 -10.47 -12.40
C ALA A 54 5.23 -9.52 -13.35
N GLU A 55 4.28 -8.73 -12.83
CA GLU A 55 3.53 -7.75 -13.62
C GLU A 55 4.34 -6.48 -13.88
N ASP A 56 4.30 -5.98 -15.11
CA ASP A 56 4.94 -4.72 -15.46
C ASP A 56 4.36 -3.55 -14.65
N TYR A 57 5.22 -2.60 -14.26
CA TYR A 57 4.88 -1.43 -13.44
C TYR A 57 4.49 -1.72 -11.99
N TYR A 58 4.47 -3.00 -11.58
CA TYR A 58 4.36 -3.41 -10.19
C TYR A 58 5.71 -3.90 -9.68
N TYR A 59 5.95 -3.74 -8.38
CA TYR A 59 7.16 -4.22 -7.71
C TYR A 59 6.78 -5.15 -6.55
N GLY A 60 5.77 -5.98 -6.78
CA GLY A 60 5.10 -6.79 -5.76
C GLY A 60 3.67 -6.33 -5.50
N ALA A 61 2.95 -7.09 -4.66
CA ALA A 61 1.52 -6.88 -4.42
C ALA A 61 1.23 -5.59 -3.64
N PHE A 62 2.01 -5.32 -2.59
CA PHE A 62 1.90 -4.14 -1.74
C PHE A 62 3.10 -4.05 -0.79
N LYS A 63 3.28 -2.89 -0.15
CA LYS A 63 4.32 -2.70 0.87
C LYS A 63 3.97 -3.47 2.15
N LEU A 64 4.86 -4.37 2.57
CA LEU A 64 4.93 -4.87 3.95
C LEU A 64 6.07 -4.18 4.69
N GLN A 65 5.79 -3.74 5.92
CA GLN A 65 6.75 -2.97 6.70
C GLN A 65 7.55 -3.89 7.64
N TYR A 66 8.87 -3.87 7.50
CA TYR A 66 9.77 -4.58 8.40
C TYR A 66 10.11 -3.73 9.63
N PRO A 67 10.47 -4.36 10.76
CA PRO A 67 10.95 -3.65 11.94
C PRO A 67 12.10 -2.69 11.61
N GLY A 68 12.02 -1.45 12.08
CA GLY A 68 13.05 -0.42 11.87
C GLY A 68 12.81 0.47 10.64
N GLN A 69 11.79 0.19 9.83
CA GLN A 69 11.44 1.03 8.67
C GLN A 69 10.51 2.21 9.02
N GLU A 70 10.07 2.33 10.27
CA GLU A 70 9.16 3.38 10.76
C GLU A 70 9.64 4.80 10.43
N PRO A 71 10.94 5.16 10.56
CA PRO A 71 11.40 6.49 10.18
C PRO A 71 11.18 6.81 8.69
N ASN A 72 11.38 5.82 7.81
CA ASN A 72 11.19 6.00 6.37
C ASN A 72 9.70 6.13 6.02
N THR A 73 8.84 5.28 6.61
CA THR A 73 7.39 5.41 6.44
C THR A 73 6.87 6.74 7.01
N GLN A 74 7.40 7.20 8.14
CA GLN A 74 7.04 8.50 8.71
C GLN A 74 7.41 9.65 7.76
N ALA A 75 8.64 9.64 7.23
CA ALA A 75 9.09 10.65 6.28
C ALA A 75 8.24 10.66 5.00
N ALA A 76 7.95 9.48 4.45
CA ALA A 76 7.12 9.33 3.26
C ALA A 76 5.67 9.78 3.52
N TYR A 77 5.07 9.39 4.64
CA TYR A 77 3.68 9.71 4.95
C TYR A 77 3.45 11.21 5.16
N TYR A 78 4.38 11.90 5.85
CA TYR A 78 4.22 13.32 6.21
C TYR A 78 4.79 14.31 5.18
N GLN A 79 5.38 13.85 4.08
CA GLN A 79 5.99 14.71 3.05
C GLN A 79 5.06 15.83 2.54
N PHE A 80 3.74 15.58 2.50
CA PHE A 80 2.73 16.53 2.03
C PHE A 80 2.66 17.81 2.89
N LEU A 81 3.17 17.76 4.13
CA LEU A 81 3.23 18.91 5.03
C LEU A 81 4.25 19.97 4.57
N ASN A 82 5.19 19.62 3.68
CA ASN A 82 6.12 20.60 3.10
C ASN A 82 5.37 21.72 2.37
N ALA A 83 4.16 21.47 1.86
CA ALA A 83 3.30 22.48 1.25
C ALA A 83 2.85 23.61 2.20
N VAL A 84 3.07 23.45 3.51
CA VAL A 84 2.81 24.52 4.51
C VAL A 84 3.92 25.56 4.52
N ASP A 85 5.15 25.22 4.14
CA ASP A 85 6.29 26.13 4.08
C ASP A 85 6.85 26.22 2.65
N PRO A 86 6.61 27.34 1.93
CA PRO A 86 7.07 27.54 0.56
C PRO A 86 8.59 27.36 0.35
N LYS A 87 9.42 27.50 1.39
CA LYS A 87 10.87 27.29 1.28
C LYS A 87 11.25 25.80 1.19
N SER A 88 10.43 24.92 1.79
CA SER A 88 10.65 23.48 1.79
C SER A 88 9.86 22.74 0.71
N ASP A 89 8.84 23.40 0.15
CA ASP A 89 7.97 22.81 -0.85
C ASP A 89 8.61 22.70 -2.23
N ARG A 90 8.82 21.46 -2.68
CA ARG A 90 9.37 21.15 -4.00
C ARG A 90 8.29 20.93 -5.08
N GLY A 91 7.01 20.94 -4.70
CA GLY A 91 5.88 20.73 -5.63
C GLY A 91 5.70 19.28 -6.10
N VAL A 92 6.29 18.30 -5.41
CA VAL A 92 6.14 16.87 -5.70
C VAL A 92 5.56 16.18 -4.48
N TYR A 93 4.44 15.48 -4.66
CA TYR A 93 3.73 14.79 -3.58
C TYR A 93 3.45 13.34 -3.97
N LEU A 94 3.94 12.41 -3.15
CA LEU A 94 3.71 10.98 -3.31
C LEU A 94 2.43 10.56 -2.61
N ALA A 95 1.71 9.63 -3.23
CA ALA A 95 0.51 8.98 -2.68
C ALA A 95 0.48 7.51 -3.11
N GLY A 96 -0.31 6.72 -2.40
CA GLY A 96 -0.43 5.27 -2.59
C GLY A 96 -0.41 4.53 -1.25
N ASP A 97 -0.85 3.27 -1.25
CA ASP A 97 -0.84 2.42 -0.06
C ASP A 97 0.58 2.28 0.52
N SER A 98 1.58 2.26 -0.36
CA SER A 98 3.00 2.19 -0.05
C SER A 98 3.53 3.44 0.67
N ILE A 99 2.86 4.59 0.51
CA ILE A 99 3.16 5.83 1.24
C ILE A 99 2.43 5.86 2.60
N SER A 100 1.42 5.00 2.77
CA SER A 100 0.59 4.94 3.97
C SER A 100 1.22 4.07 5.08
N TRP A 101 0.61 4.11 6.26
CA TRP A 101 0.88 3.16 7.36
C TRP A 101 0.14 1.82 7.19
N ALA A 102 -0.78 1.73 6.23
CA ALA A 102 -1.64 0.58 6.00
C ALA A 102 -1.40 0.02 4.58
N GLY A 103 -0.17 -0.46 4.34
CA GLY A 103 0.18 -1.13 3.08
C GLY A 103 -0.72 -2.34 2.81
N GLY A 104 -1.11 -2.56 1.57
CA GLY A 104 -2.05 -3.62 1.18
C GLY A 104 -3.53 -3.28 1.41
N TRP A 105 -3.83 -2.11 1.96
CA TRP A 105 -5.20 -1.64 2.16
C TRP A 105 -5.50 -0.41 1.30
N THR A 106 -6.58 -0.49 0.52
CA THR A 106 -7.03 0.60 -0.34
C THR A 106 -7.27 1.91 0.42
N GLU A 107 -7.73 1.83 1.67
CA GLU A 107 -7.95 3.00 2.53
C GLU A 107 -6.66 3.81 2.76
N GLY A 108 -5.51 3.14 2.83
CA GLY A 108 -4.20 3.78 2.93
C GLY A 108 -3.87 4.62 1.69
N ALA A 109 -4.18 4.10 0.51
CA ALA A 109 -4.03 4.82 -0.75
C ALA A 109 -4.96 6.04 -0.83
N MET A 110 -6.22 5.90 -0.41
CA MET A 110 -7.20 7.00 -0.41
C MET A 110 -6.77 8.15 0.52
N HIS A 111 -6.34 7.84 1.74
CA HIS A 111 -5.88 8.86 2.68
C HIS A 111 -4.65 9.63 2.17
N THR A 112 -3.66 8.93 1.63
CA THR A 112 -2.46 9.59 1.10
C THR A 112 -2.76 10.38 -0.17
N ALA A 113 -3.70 9.93 -1.01
CA ALA A 113 -4.16 10.68 -2.18
C ALA A 113 -4.84 12.00 -1.78
N ILE A 114 -5.70 12.00 -0.75
CA ILE A 114 -6.33 13.23 -0.23
C ILE A 114 -5.26 14.19 0.31
N ASN A 115 -4.27 13.68 1.04
CA ASN A 115 -3.16 14.47 1.55
C ASN A 115 -2.35 15.14 0.42
N ALA A 116 -1.96 14.37 -0.59
CA ALA A 116 -1.21 14.87 -1.74
C ALA A 116 -2.03 15.86 -2.58
N ALA A 117 -3.33 15.59 -2.81
CA ALA A 117 -4.22 16.48 -3.54
C ALA A 117 -4.40 17.83 -2.83
N CYS A 118 -4.55 17.82 -1.50
CA CYS A 118 -4.60 19.06 -0.71
C CYS A 118 -3.29 19.84 -0.78
N ALA A 119 -2.15 19.16 -0.88
CA ALA A 119 -0.84 19.79 -0.99
C ALA A 119 -0.65 20.46 -2.34
N ALA A 120 -0.97 19.74 -3.41
CA ALA A 120 -0.98 20.28 -4.77
C ALA A 120 -1.92 21.48 -4.89
N ALA A 121 -3.15 21.38 -4.36
CA ALA A 121 -4.12 22.47 -4.35
C ALA A 121 -3.57 23.70 -3.62
N LYS A 122 -2.99 23.52 -2.42
CA LYS A 122 -2.38 24.60 -1.65
C LYS A 122 -1.23 25.27 -2.41
N ARG A 123 -0.38 24.48 -3.10
CA ARG A 123 0.78 24.99 -3.85
C ARG A 123 0.39 25.92 -5.00
N ILE A 124 -0.73 25.65 -5.67
CA ILE A 124 -1.27 26.51 -6.73
C ILE A 124 -2.14 27.67 -6.20
N GLY A 125 -2.17 27.88 -4.88
CA GLY A 125 -2.92 28.97 -4.24
C GLY A 125 -4.39 28.69 -3.97
N ALA A 126 -4.86 27.44 -4.13
CA ALA A 126 -6.24 27.09 -3.84
C ALA A 126 -6.51 27.05 -2.33
N THR A 127 -7.74 27.37 -1.95
CA THR A 127 -8.20 27.30 -0.55
C THR A 127 -8.98 26.00 -0.32
N VAL A 128 -8.45 25.13 0.54
CA VAL A 128 -9.18 23.94 1.02
C VAL A 128 -9.94 24.32 2.29
N LYS A 129 -11.22 23.92 2.40
CA LYS A 129 -12.02 24.15 3.61
C LYS A 129 -11.26 23.62 4.83
N ARG A 130 -11.07 24.47 5.84
CA ARG A 130 -10.23 24.15 7.01
C ARG A 130 -10.63 22.83 7.69
N GLN A 131 -11.91 22.51 7.77
CA GLN A 131 -12.41 21.28 8.39
C GLN A 131 -12.05 20.00 7.61
N LEU A 132 -11.73 20.14 6.32
CA LEU A 132 -11.41 19.05 5.40
C LEU A 132 -9.91 19.01 5.07
N ALA A 133 -9.16 20.03 5.47
CA ALA A 133 -7.74 20.14 5.16
C ALA A 133 -6.92 19.30 6.14
N PRO A 134 -6.06 18.38 5.68
CA PRO A 134 -5.21 17.58 6.56
C PRO A 134 -4.15 18.43 7.31
N TYR A 135 -4.06 19.72 6.98
CA TYR A 135 -3.24 20.73 7.66
C TYR A 135 -3.87 21.32 8.90
N SER A 136 -5.16 21.07 9.14
CA SER A 136 -5.89 21.76 10.21
C SER A 136 -5.41 21.26 11.57
N ARG A 137 -4.44 21.98 12.14
CA ARG A 137 -4.12 21.91 13.56
C ARG A 137 -5.41 22.18 14.34
N SER A 138 -5.92 21.18 15.05
CA SER A 138 -6.66 21.47 16.26
C SER A 138 -5.62 21.84 17.32
N ASN A 139 -5.87 22.89 18.11
CA ASN A 139 -4.94 23.35 19.14
C ASN A 139 -4.63 22.27 20.22
N ASN A 140 -5.35 21.14 20.20
CA ASN A 140 -5.21 20.03 21.14
C ASN A 140 -4.83 18.69 20.48
N CYS A 141 -4.81 18.60 19.15
CA CYS A 141 -4.42 17.39 18.43
C CYS A 141 -3.01 17.58 17.88
N THR A 142 -2.04 17.32 18.76
CA THR A 142 -0.71 16.92 18.32
C THR A 142 -0.93 15.73 17.39
N ILE A 143 -0.70 15.88 16.08
CA ILE A 143 -0.37 14.72 15.25
C ILE A 143 0.75 14.02 16.03
N MET A 144 0.47 12.88 16.64
CA MET A 144 1.31 12.21 17.66
C MET A 144 2.72 11.84 17.16
N GLY A 145 3.11 12.21 15.93
CA GLY A 145 4.47 12.15 15.41
C GLY A 145 5.05 13.47 14.86
N ALA A 146 4.28 14.54 14.67
CA ALA A 146 4.78 15.77 14.02
C ALA A 146 5.46 16.75 15.00
N LYS A 147 5.00 16.83 16.26
CA LYS A 147 5.61 17.72 17.26
C LYS A 147 7.00 17.21 17.70
N ARG A 148 7.16 15.89 17.80
CA ARG A 148 8.46 15.24 18.09
C ARG A 148 9.52 15.53 17.02
N LEU A 149 9.13 15.71 15.75
CA LEU A 149 10.05 16.02 14.66
C LEU A 149 10.55 17.48 14.65
N LEU A 150 9.77 18.42 15.19
CA LEU A 150 10.18 19.82 15.33
C LEU A 150 11.09 20.01 16.55
N ASP A 151 10.84 19.25 17.63
CA ASP A 151 11.62 19.37 18.87
C ASP A 151 13.00 18.68 18.78
N HIS A 152 13.16 17.63 17.96
CA HIS A 152 14.46 16.96 17.77
C HIS A 152 15.50 17.77 16.98
N LYS A 153 15.09 18.80 16.21
CA LYS A 153 16.05 19.70 15.53
C LYS A 153 16.75 20.69 16.47
N ASN A 154 16.31 20.78 17.73
CA ASN A 154 16.89 21.67 18.74
C ASN A 154 17.64 20.92 19.85
N ALA A 155 17.92 19.62 19.67
CA ALA A 155 18.56 18.77 20.68
C ALA A 155 19.99 18.32 20.30
N CYS A 156 20.70 19.13 19.51
CA CYS A 156 22.15 19.06 19.34
C CYS A 156 22.76 20.44 19.53
#